data_AF-A0A923LJC4-F1
#
_entry.id   AF-A0A923LJC4-F1
#
_cell.length_a   1.000
_cell.length_b   1.000
_cell.length_c   1.000
_cell.angle_alpha   90.00
_cell.angle_beta   90.00
_cell.angle_gamma   90.00
#
_symmetry.space_group_name_H-M   'P 1'
#
loop_
_entity.id
_entity.type
_entity.pdbx_description
1 polymer ?
#
loop_
_entity_poly.entity_id
_entity_poly.type
_entity_poly.pdbx_seq_one_letter_code
_entity_poly.pdbx_strand_id
1 'polypeptide(L)'
;MSKKTNKTNHVLNLLSAGVKEEAEDKKTGREPAEATKAEKEPADTKKVSGVAVVRQGKDGIAETIKDALEQELEEKKQEEQEKEQIRKKEAEAGGTAEDAEEKKEIPEKIEEEEFIIVNVMERLVAERAQAYMKQFQTCMCARCRADVTALSLTGLPAKYVVVNKNAVSPLMNFYMVKYAGRITVEVTKACMAVQANPHHKKDK
;
A
#
# COMPACT_ATOMS: atom_id res chain seq x y z
N MET A 1 -11.50 -5.69 44.93
CA MET A 1 -12.47 -5.15 43.96
C MET A 1 -11.71 -4.62 42.74
N SER A 2 -11.47 -5.46 41.73
CA SER A 2 -10.66 -5.11 40.55
C SER A 2 -11.49 -4.30 39.55
N LYS A 3 -11.10 -3.05 39.29
CA LYS A 3 -11.77 -2.16 38.33
C LYS A 3 -11.45 -2.63 36.90
N LYS A 4 -12.39 -3.33 36.26
CA LYS A 4 -12.32 -3.68 34.84
C LYS A 4 -12.56 -2.43 34.01
N THR A 5 -11.50 -1.82 33.49
CA THR A 5 -11.62 -0.74 32.51
C THR A 5 -11.90 -1.34 31.14
N ASN A 6 -13.09 -1.06 30.59
CA ASN A 6 -13.48 -1.51 29.24
C ASN A 6 -12.62 -0.76 28.20
N LYS A 7 -12.04 -1.51 27.25
CA LYS A 7 -11.07 -1.03 26.24
C LYS A 7 -11.60 0.16 25.41
N THR A 8 -12.90 0.34 25.29
CA THR A 8 -13.53 1.50 24.64
C THR A 8 -13.24 2.82 25.34
N ASN A 9 -13.16 2.85 26.68
CA ASN A 9 -12.81 4.07 27.42
C ASN A 9 -11.34 4.46 27.20
N HIS A 10 -10.46 3.48 27.05
CA HIS A 10 -9.05 3.75 26.77
C HIS A 10 -8.87 4.38 25.39
N VAL A 11 -9.64 3.94 24.39
CA VAL A 11 -9.58 4.49 23.03
C VAL A 11 -10.18 5.90 22.96
N LEU A 12 -11.29 6.15 23.67
CA LEU A 12 -11.89 7.49 23.79
C LEU A 12 -10.92 8.51 24.43
N ASN A 13 -10.19 8.11 25.47
CA ASN A 13 -9.23 9.01 26.12
C ASN A 13 -8.00 9.32 25.26
N LEU A 14 -7.61 8.41 24.35
CA LEU A 14 -6.54 8.64 23.38
C LEU A 14 -6.95 9.61 22.26
N LEU A 15 -8.23 9.60 21.87
CA LEU A 15 -8.76 10.51 20.86
C LEU A 15 -8.98 11.92 21.42
N SER A 16 -9.34 12.04 22.70
CA SER A 16 -9.60 13.33 23.36
C SER A 16 -8.36 14.09 23.82
N ALA A 17 -7.21 13.42 24.00
CA ALA A 17 -5.97 14.06 24.47
C ALA A 17 -5.20 14.85 23.39
N GLY A 18 -5.72 14.95 22.17
CA GLY A 18 -5.05 15.60 21.03
C GLY A 18 -5.18 17.12 20.94
N VAL A 19 -5.80 17.81 21.91
CA VAL A 19 -5.98 19.27 21.81
C VAL A 19 -5.74 19.96 23.15
N LYS A 20 -4.57 20.61 23.28
CA LYS A 20 -4.18 21.77 24.10
C LYS A 20 -2.64 21.80 24.17
N GLU A 21 -1.90 22.89 24.06
CA GLU A 21 -2.11 24.33 23.86
C GLU A 21 -0.70 24.96 23.79
N GLU A 22 -0.47 25.99 22.99
CA GLU A 22 0.55 27.05 23.21
C GLU A 22 0.05 28.29 22.45
N ALA A 23 0.11 29.54 22.88
CA ALA A 23 0.08 30.25 24.15
C ALA A 23 -0.16 31.75 23.74
N GLU A 24 -0.71 32.55 24.66
CA GLU A 24 -1.08 33.98 24.56
C GLU A 24 0.15 34.92 24.34
N ASP A 25 0.13 36.23 24.01
CA ASP A 25 -0.66 37.37 24.52
C ASP A 25 -0.34 38.73 23.80
N LYS A 26 -1.35 39.62 23.74
CA LYS A 26 -1.45 41.12 23.70
C LYS A 26 -0.94 42.09 22.58
N LYS A 27 -1.95 42.74 21.96
CA LYS A 27 -2.28 44.20 21.79
C LYS A 27 -1.17 45.27 21.69
N THR A 28 -1.23 46.15 20.67
CA THR A 28 -1.92 47.48 20.67
C THR A 28 -1.68 48.28 19.36
N GLY A 29 -2.72 48.94 18.83
CA GLY A 29 -2.62 50.36 18.42
C GLY A 29 -2.58 50.75 16.92
N ARG A 30 -3.70 51.34 16.46
CA ARG A 30 -3.78 52.64 15.74
C ARG A 30 -3.87 52.67 14.19
N GLU A 31 -5.07 52.98 13.70
CA GLU A 31 -5.43 53.68 12.44
C GLU A 31 -4.82 55.11 12.38
N PRO A 32 -4.75 55.85 11.23
CA PRO A 32 -5.83 55.99 10.23
C PRO A 32 -5.45 56.28 8.75
N ALA A 33 -6.50 56.50 7.95
CA ALA A 33 -6.60 57.27 6.69
C ALA A 33 -6.16 56.55 5.38
N GLU A 34 -6.79 56.71 4.22
CA GLU A 34 -7.79 57.65 3.71
C GLU A 34 -8.50 57.04 2.47
N ALA A 35 -9.65 57.60 2.11
CA ALA A 35 -10.55 57.19 1.05
C ALA A 35 -10.00 57.30 -0.38
N THR A 36 -10.49 56.47 -1.31
CA THR A 36 -11.00 56.93 -2.62
C THR A 36 -11.97 55.92 -3.24
N LYS A 37 -13.04 56.46 -3.82
CA LYS A 37 -14.18 55.82 -4.48
C LYS A 37 -13.99 55.92 -6.00
N ALA A 38 -14.20 54.84 -6.75
CA ALA A 38 -14.71 54.91 -8.13
C ALA A 38 -15.10 53.52 -8.66
N GLU A 39 -16.35 53.41 -9.12
CA GLU A 39 -16.96 52.30 -9.84
C GLU A 39 -16.29 52.00 -11.19
N LYS A 40 -16.22 50.71 -11.54
CA LYS A 40 -16.51 50.18 -12.90
C LYS A 40 -16.47 48.64 -12.92
N GLU A 41 -17.64 48.03 -13.06
CA GLU A 41 -17.84 46.77 -13.78
C GLU A 41 -18.40 47.11 -15.19
N PRO A 42 -18.56 46.18 -16.15
CA PRO A 42 -18.26 44.74 -16.13
C PRO A 42 -17.46 44.28 -17.37
N ALA A 43 -16.84 43.09 -17.33
CA ALA A 43 -16.77 42.17 -18.48
C ALA A 43 -16.07 40.83 -18.14
N ASP A 44 -16.69 39.76 -18.62
CA ASP A 44 -16.06 38.49 -19.04
C ASP A 44 -15.65 37.46 -17.97
N THR A 45 -16.63 36.86 -17.30
CA THR A 45 -16.47 35.48 -16.81
C THR A 45 -16.86 34.50 -17.91
N LYS A 46 -15.87 34.06 -18.69
CA LYS A 46 -16.01 32.98 -19.66
C LYS A 46 -16.32 31.67 -18.95
N LYS A 47 -17.61 31.32 -18.90
CA LYS A 47 -18.15 30.02 -18.50
C LYS A 47 -17.58 28.93 -19.42
N VAL A 48 -16.56 28.21 -18.95
CA VAL A 48 -16.11 26.98 -19.62
C VAL A 48 -17.09 25.85 -19.33
N SER A 49 -17.48 25.24 -20.44
CA SER A 49 -18.45 24.17 -20.65
C SER A 49 -18.43 23.07 -19.59
N GLY A 50 -19.64 22.70 -19.16
CA GLY A 50 -19.88 21.62 -18.21
C GLY A 50 -19.29 20.30 -18.70
N VAL A 51 -18.64 19.60 -17.77
CA VAL A 51 -18.43 18.16 -17.87
C VAL A 51 -19.81 17.53 -17.84
N ALA A 52 -20.31 17.15 -19.02
CA ALA A 52 -21.44 16.25 -19.13
C ALA A 52 -20.98 14.90 -18.58
N VAL A 53 -21.17 14.69 -17.28
CA VAL A 53 -21.22 13.34 -16.72
C VAL A 53 -22.40 12.70 -17.42
N VAL A 54 -22.11 11.83 -18.38
CA VAL A 54 -23.09 10.91 -18.95
C VAL A 54 -23.51 9.99 -17.80
N ARG A 55 -24.45 10.47 -16.98
CA ARG A 55 -25.33 9.65 -16.17
C ARG A 55 -26.29 8.96 -17.13
N GLN A 56 -25.76 8.06 -17.96
CA GLN A 56 -26.59 7.01 -18.54
C GLN A 56 -26.76 5.99 -17.45
N GLY A 57 -27.97 5.94 -16.91
CA GLY A 57 -28.33 5.04 -15.85
C GLY A 57 -28.03 3.58 -16.23
N LYS A 58 -27.61 2.82 -15.23
CA LYS A 58 -28.51 1.82 -14.65
C LYS A 58 -27.84 1.30 -13.40
N ASP A 59 -28.57 1.43 -12.30
CA ASP A 59 -28.33 0.73 -11.04
C ASP A 59 -28.24 -0.81 -11.25
N GLY A 60 -28.63 -1.29 -12.44
CA GLY A 60 -28.48 -2.66 -12.89
C GLY A 60 -27.04 -3.17 -13.07
N ILE A 61 -26.02 -2.34 -13.32
CA ILE A 61 -24.64 -2.86 -13.44
C ILE A 61 -24.13 -3.34 -12.06
N ALA A 62 -24.43 -2.57 -11.01
CA ALA A 62 -24.04 -2.94 -9.65
C ALA A 62 -24.80 -4.19 -9.16
N GLU A 63 -26.10 -4.29 -9.48
CA GLU A 63 -26.91 -5.48 -9.20
C GLU A 63 -26.38 -6.69 -9.99
N THR A 64 -26.10 -6.54 -11.29
CA THR A 64 -25.57 -7.64 -12.13
C THR A 64 -24.19 -8.12 -11.65
N ILE A 65 -23.33 -7.21 -11.17
CA ILE A 65 -22.04 -7.60 -10.59
C ILE A 65 -22.24 -8.33 -9.25
N LYS A 66 -23.19 -7.90 -8.42
CA LYS A 66 -23.52 -8.61 -7.17
C LYS A 66 -24.07 -10.00 -7.46
N ASP A 67 -25.06 -10.12 -8.35
CA ASP A 67 -25.65 -11.38 -8.75
C ASP A 67 -24.60 -12.34 -9.31
N ALA A 68 -23.69 -11.85 -10.18
CA ALA A 68 -22.61 -12.66 -10.73
C ALA A 68 -21.61 -13.15 -9.67
N LEU A 69 -21.25 -12.28 -8.71
CA LEU A 69 -20.35 -12.66 -7.61
C LEU A 69 -21.02 -13.63 -6.63
N GLU A 70 -22.30 -13.46 -6.36
CA GLU A 70 -23.07 -14.32 -5.46
C GLU A 70 -23.26 -15.71 -6.09
N GLN A 71 -23.52 -15.77 -7.40
CA GLN A 71 -23.56 -17.03 -8.15
C GLN A 71 -22.20 -17.76 -8.15
N GLU A 72 -21.08 -17.06 -8.39
CA GLU A 72 -19.74 -17.68 -8.32
C GLU A 72 -19.40 -18.20 -6.90
N LEU A 73 -19.89 -17.52 -5.86
CA LEU A 73 -19.71 -17.96 -4.47
C LEU A 73 -20.58 -19.17 -4.12
N GLU A 74 -21.81 -19.24 -4.64
CA GLU A 74 -22.68 -20.40 -4.48
C GLU A 74 -22.16 -21.62 -5.24
N GLU A 75 -21.66 -21.45 -6.47
CA GLU A 75 -21.04 -22.51 -7.25
C GLU A 75 -19.80 -23.07 -6.52
N LYS A 76 -18.91 -22.23 -6.00
CA LYS A 76 -17.77 -22.67 -5.19
C LYS A 76 -18.19 -23.40 -3.91
N LYS A 77 -19.26 -22.95 -3.27
CA LYS A 77 -19.78 -23.59 -2.04
C LYS A 77 -20.40 -24.95 -2.36
N GLN A 78 -21.08 -25.10 -3.50
CA GLN A 78 -21.60 -26.38 -3.98
C GLN A 78 -20.46 -27.34 -4.35
N GLU A 79 -19.41 -26.87 -5.02
CA GLU A 79 -18.22 -27.68 -5.32
C GLU A 79 -17.50 -28.14 -4.03
N GLU A 80 -17.39 -27.29 -3.02
CA GLU A 80 -16.84 -27.66 -1.70
C GLU A 80 -17.71 -28.67 -0.98
N GLN A 81 -19.04 -28.50 -1.01
CA GLN A 81 -19.99 -29.45 -0.42
C GLN A 81 -20.02 -30.79 -1.15
N GLU A 82 -19.89 -30.81 -2.48
CA GLU A 82 -19.80 -32.03 -3.27
C GLU A 82 -18.50 -32.78 -2.96
N LYS A 83 -17.36 -32.08 -2.89
CA LYS A 83 -16.08 -32.66 -2.44
C LYS A 83 -16.18 -33.23 -1.02
N GLU A 84 -16.86 -32.54 -0.11
CA GLU A 84 -17.04 -33.02 1.26
C GLU A 84 -17.98 -34.24 1.33
N GLN A 85 -19.02 -34.30 0.48
CA GLN A 85 -19.90 -35.46 0.36
C GLN A 85 -19.23 -36.67 -0.27
N ILE A 86 -18.39 -36.48 -1.29
CA ILE A 86 -17.56 -37.55 -1.88
C ILE A 86 -16.62 -38.10 -0.80
N ARG A 87 -15.94 -37.22 -0.07
CA ARG A 87 -15.01 -37.59 1.01
C ARG A 87 -15.69 -38.31 2.19
N LYS A 88 -16.97 -38.00 2.48
CA LYS A 88 -17.79 -38.72 3.47
C LYS A 88 -18.27 -40.07 2.95
N LYS A 89 -18.70 -40.17 1.68
CA LYS A 89 -19.09 -41.45 1.05
C LYS A 89 -17.92 -42.42 0.93
N GLU A 90 -16.72 -41.91 0.65
CA GLU A 90 -15.47 -42.70 0.65
C GLU A 90 -15.11 -43.19 2.06
N ALA A 91 -15.46 -42.44 3.11
CA ALA A 91 -15.27 -42.86 4.50
C ALA A 91 -16.31 -43.89 4.98
N GLU A 92 -17.54 -43.86 4.43
CA GLU A 92 -18.64 -44.78 4.80
C GLU A 92 -18.65 -46.09 4.01
N ALA A 93 -17.96 -46.18 2.86
CA ALA A 93 -17.86 -47.40 2.05
C ALA A 93 -16.78 -48.41 2.50
N GLY A 94 -16.03 -48.12 3.58
CA GLY A 94 -14.96 -48.98 4.08
C GLY A 94 -15.38 -49.86 5.26
N GLY A 95 -15.84 -51.09 5.00
CA GLY A 95 -16.05 -52.08 6.05
C GLY A 95 -16.44 -53.49 5.59
N THR A 96 -15.47 -54.33 5.23
CA THR A 96 -15.22 -55.64 5.87
C THR A 96 -13.92 -56.26 5.35
N ALA A 97 -13.23 -56.93 6.28
CA ALA A 97 -11.81 -57.30 6.27
C ALA A 97 -11.43 -58.43 5.32
N GLU A 98 -10.18 -58.43 4.82
CA GLU A 98 -9.14 -59.38 5.24
C GLU A 98 -7.77 -59.06 4.60
N ASP A 99 -6.74 -59.18 5.45
CA ASP A 99 -5.29 -59.36 5.16
C ASP A 99 -4.39 -58.19 4.72
N ALA A 100 -3.16 -58.24 5.23
CA ALA A 100 -1.98 -57.40 4.97
C ALA A 100 -1.87 -56.03 5.68
N GLU A 101 -1.27 -56.11 6.86
CA GLU A 101 -0.26 -55.19 7.41
C GLU A 101 0.46 -54.30 6.37
N GLU A 102 0.09 -53.02 6.27
CA GLU A 102 1.08 -51.96 6.04
C GLU A 102 0.53 -50.59 6.45
N LYS A 103 1.27 -49.97 7.36
CA LYS A 103 1.13 -48.62 7.89
C LYS A 103 1.07 -47.59 6.76
N LYS A 104 -0.12 -47.23 6.26
CA LYS A 104 -0.31 -46.00 5.46
C LYS A 104 -0.33 -44.80 6.40
N GLU A 105 0.86 -44.45 6.88
CA GLU A 105 1.17 -43.07 7.20
C GLU A 105 0.88 -42.25 5.95
N ILE A 106 -0.18 -41.45 6.00
CA ILE A 106 -0.31 -40.29 5.13
C ILE A 106 0.99 -39.52 5.39
N PRO A 107 1.88 -39.33 4.40
CA PRO A 107 2.97 -38.39 4.59
C PRO A 107 2.27 -37.03 4.72
N GLU A 108 2.10 -36.55 5.95
CA GLU A 108 1.88 -35.13 6.18
C GLU A 108 3.03 -34.45 5.45
N LYS A 109 2.68 -33.83 4.32
CA LYS A 109 3.62 -33.03 3.55
C LYS A 109 3.95 -31.87 4.48
N ILE A 110 5.05 -32.02 5.22
CA ILE A 110 5.64 -30.94 6.00
C ILE A 110 5.96 -29.89 4.93
N GLU A 111 5.12 -28.87 4.82
CA GLU A 111 5.42 -27.70 4.03
C GLU A 111 6.61 -27.06 4.74
N GLU A 112 7.81 -27.39 4.26
CA GLU A 112 9.04 -26.82 4.78
C GLU A 112 8.91 -25.29 4.68
N GLU A 113 8.67 -24.65 5.82
CA GLU A 113 8.46 -23.20 5.87
C GLU A 113 9.73 -22.51 5.37
N GLU A 114 9.71 -22.06 4.13
CA GLU A 114 10.89 -21.50 3.50
C GLU A 114 11.08 -20.04 3.94
N PHE A 115 12.09 -19.83 4.79
CA PHE A 115 12.48 -18.51 5.28
C PHE A 115 13.52 -17.85 4.38
N ILE A 116 13.34 -16.55 4.13
CA ILE A 116 14.30 -15.73 3.40
C ILE A 116 14.69 -14.48 4.19
N ILE A 117 15.94 -14.05 4.01
CA ILE A 117 16.41 -12.76 4.49
C ILE A 117 16.14 -11.72 3.41
N VAL A 118 15.53 -10.60 3.79
CA VAL A 118 15.20 -9.49 2.88
C VAL A 118 15.73 -8.18 3.43
N ASN A 119 16.47 -7.44 2.60
CA ASN A 119 16.68 -6.01 2.81
C ASN A 119 15.45 -5.24 2.36
N VAL A 120 14.73 -4.67 3.31
CA VAL A 120 13.50 -3.92 3.06
C VAL A 120 13.77 -2.71 2.16
N MET A 121 14.83 -1.96 2.43
CA MET A 121 15.12 -0.72 1.69
C MET A 121 15.49 -0.99 0.24
N GLU A 122 16.23 -2.07 -0.02
CA GLU A 122 16.64 -2.47 -1.37
C GLU A 122 15.44 -2.74 -2.28
N ARG A 123 14.46 -3.52 -1.79
CA ARG A 123 13.24 -3.81 -2.55
C ARG A 123 12.43 -2.55 -2.83
N LEU A 124 12.22 -1.73 -1.81
CA LEU A 124 11.42 -0.51 -1.94
C LEU A 124 12.07 0.55 -2.84
N VAL A 125 13.41 0.66 -2.80
CA VAL A 125 14.15 1.56 -3.69
C VAL A 125 14.12 1.04 -5.12
N ALA A 126 14.29 -0.27 -5.36
CA ALA A 126 14.27 -0.84 -6.70
C ALA A 126 12.95 -0.56 -7.45
N GLU A 127 11.82 -0.67 -6.76
CA GLU A 127 10.49 -0.39 -7.33
C GLU A 127 10.29 1.10 -7.66
N ARG A 128 10.81 2.00 -6.82
CA ARG A 128 10.57 3.45 -6.94
C ARG A 128 11.59 4.19 -7.77
N ALA A 129 12.87 3.81 -7.70
CA ALA A 129 13.97 4.55 -8.32
C ALA A 129 13.74 4.80 -9.82
N GLN A 130 13.22 3.81 -10.54
CA GLN A 130 12.91 3.94 -11.96
C GLN A 130 11.87 5.03 -12.27
N ALA A 131 10.82 5.13 -11.45
CA ALA A 131 9.78 6.13 -11.64
C ALA A 131 10.33 7.55 -11.41
N TYR A 132 11.11 7.72 -10.33
CA TYR A 132 11.75 8.99 -10.02
C TYR A 132 12.80 9.40 -11.05
N MET A 133 13.62 8.47 -11.55
CA MET A 133 14.59 8.78 -12.62
C MET A 133 13.91 9.31 -13.89
N LYS A 134 12.73 8.78 -14.24
CA LYS A 134 11.92 9.31 -15.36
C LYS A 134 11.38 10.70 -15.05
N GLN A 135 10.85 10.91 -13.85
CA GLN A 135 10.27 12.20 -13.43
C GLN A 135 11.33 13.32 -13.39
N PHE A 136 12.54 13.02 -12.93
CA PHE A 136 13.65 13.99 -12.85
C PHE A 136 14.53 14.03 -14.10
N GLN A 137 14.16 13.32 -15.17
CA GLN A 137 14.89 13.26 -16.44
C GLN A 137 16.38 12.89 -16.26
N THR A 138 16.67 12.01 -15.31
CA THR A 138 18.02 11.45 -15.10
C THR A 138 18.30 10.39 -16.16
N CYS A 139 19.55 10.26 -16.61
CA CYS A 139 19.91 9.20 -17.56
C CYS A 139 19.50 7.82 -17.04
N MET A 140 18.88 7.00 -17.89
CA MET A 140 18.36 5.67 -17.53
C MET A 140 19.29 4.52 -17.93
N CYS A 141 20.55 4.80 -18.27
CA CYS A 141 21.52 3.74 -18.57
C CYS A 141 21.77 2.86 -17.33
N ALA A 142 22.27 1.64 -17.55
CA ALA A 142 22.53 0.68 -16.46
C ALA A 142 23.47 1.25 -15.38
N ARG A 143 24.46 2.07 -15.78
CA ARG A 143 25.42 2.71 -14.87
C ARG A 143 24.73 3.74 -13.97
N CYS A 144 23.97 4.67 -14.54
CA CYS A 144 23.26 5.70 -13.77
C CYS A 144 22.17 5.11 -12.87
N ARG A 145 21.49 4.04 -13.30
CA ARG A 145 20.57 3.31 -12.42
C ARG A 145 21.27 2.74 -11.20
N ALA A 146 22.39 2.05 -11.41
CA ALA A 146 23.17 1.47 -10.32
C ALA A 146 23.65 2.56 -9.35
N ASP A 147 24.14 3.69 -9.87
CA ASP A 147 24.60 4.83 -9.06
C ASP A 147 23.44 5.43 -8.24
N VAL A 148 22.27 5.66 -8.86
CA VAL A 148 21.08 6.18 -8.15
C VAL A 148 20.66 5.22 -7.05
N THR A 149 20.57 3.91 -7.32
CA THR A 149 20.21 2.91 -6.32
C THR A 149 21.23 2.86 -5.18
N ALA A 150 22.53 2.85 -5.49
CA ALA A 150 23.60 2.80 -4.49
C ALA A 150 23.61 4.03 -3.58
N LEU A 151 23.53 5.23 -4.16
CA LEU A 151 23.48 6.48 -3.38
C LEU A 151 22.22 6.54 -2.51
N SER A 152 21.07 6.13 -3.05
CA SER A 152 19.82 6.08 -2.29
C SER A 152 19.91 5.13 -1.09
N LEU A 153 20.46 3.92 -1.29
CA LEU A 153 20.62 2.93 -0.22
C LEU A 153 21.65 3.36 0.83
N THR A 154 22.67 4.13 0.43
CA THR A 154 23.67 4.69 1.35
C THR A 154 23.04 5.74 2.28
N GLY A 155 22.09 6.52 1.79
CA GLY A 155 21.37 7.52 2.60
C GLY A 155 20.24 6.95 3.47
N LEU A 156 19.86 5.68 3.28
CA LEU A 156 18.76 5.03 3.98
C LEU A 156 19.28 4.09 5.08
N PRO A 157 18.58 3.97 6.22
CA PRO A 157 18.96 3.01 7.24
C PRO A 157 18.75 1.58 6.72
N ALA A 158 19.78 0.76 6.80
CA ALA A 158 19.68 -0.65 6.44
C ALA A 158 18.67 -1.37 7.35
N LYS A 159 17.75 -2.14 6.76
CA LYS A 159 16.76 -2.94 7.51
C LYS A 159 16.64 -4.32 6.90
N TYR A 160 17.19 -5.30 7.60
CA TYR A 160 17.05 -6.71 7.27
C TYR A 160 15.94 -7.34 8.12
N VAL A 161 15.19 -8.25 7.51
CA VAL A 161 14.14 -9.04 8.15
C VAL A 161 14.21 -10.47 7.64
N VAL A 162 13.95 -11.43 8.52
CA VAL A 162 13.71 -12.83 8.15
C VAL A 162 12.20 -13.01 8.08
N VAL A 163 11.72 -13.53 6.96
CA VAL A 163 10.28 -13.78 6.76
C VAL A 163 10.07 -15.04 5.95
N ASN A 164 8.92 -15.68 6.15
CA ASN A 164 8.45 -16.70 5.23
C ASN A 164 8.22 -16.06 3.85
N LYS A 165 8.61 -16.75 2.78
CA LYS A 165 8.44 -16.28 1.39
C LYS A 165 7.04 -15.77 1.08
N ASN A 166 6.01 -16.41 1.64
CA ASN A 166 4.61 -16.07 1.41
C ASN A 166 4.19 -14.75 2.11
N ALA A 167 4.90 -14.33 3.15
CA ALA A 167 4.61 -13.12 3.92
C ALA A 167 5.37 -11.87 3.45
N VAL A 168 6.24 -12.00 2.44
CA VAL A 168 7.10 -10.89 1.98
C VAL A 168 6.28 -9.74 1.40
N SER A 169 5.31 -10.02 0.51
CA SER A 169 4.55 -8.98 -0.19
C SER A 169 3.68 -8.12 0.75
N PRO A 170 2.89 -8.70 1.69
CA PRO A 170 2.17 -7.91 2.69
C PRO A 170 3.11 -7.05 3.55
N LEU A 171 4.26 -7.61 3.94
CA LEU A 171 5.24 -6.89 4.74
C LEU A 171 5.89 -5.72 3.97
N MET A 172 6.19 -5.90 2.68
CA MET A 172 6.72 -4.82 1.85
C MET A 172 5.71 -3.69 1.71
N ASN A 173 4.41 -3.98 1.59
CA ASN A 173 3.37 -2.95 1.52
C ASN A 173 3.32 -2.08 2.78
N PHE A 174 3.43 -2.69 3.96
CA PHE A 174 3.51 -1.94 5.23
C PHE A 174 4.73 -0.99 5.26
N TYR A 175 5.91 -1.50 4.91
CA TYR A 175 7.13 -0.69 4.91
C TYR A 175 7.15 0.36 3.80
N MET A 176 6.49 0.09 2.67
CA MET A 176 6.34 1.02 1.56
C MET A 176 5.69 2.32 2.01
N VAL A 177 4.64 2.24 2.82
CA VAL A 177 3.94 3.41 3.38
C VAL A 177 4.79 4.07 4.47
N LYS A 178 5.34 3.28 5.39
CA LYS A 178 6.16 3.79 6.51
C LYS A 178 7.39 4.59 6.05
N TYR A 179 8.07 4.13 5.00
CA TYR A 179 9.32 4.73 4.52
C TYR A 179 9.16 5.59 3.28
N ALA A 180 7.93 5.78 2.77
CA ALA A 180 7.67 6.54 1.54
C ALA A 180 8.40 7.89 1.50
N GLY A 181 8.23 8.72 2.54
CA GLY A 181 8.86 10.05 2.60
C GLY A 181 10.39 10.01 2.57
N ARG A 182 11.02 9.11 3.34
CA ARG A 182 12.49 8.99 3.35
C ARG A 182 13.03 8.50 2.02
N ILE A 183 12.39 7.49 1.43
CA ILE A 183 12.79 6.95 0.13
C ILE A 183 12.70 8.05 -0.93
N THR A 184 11.61 8.81 -0.97
CA THR A 184 11.46 9.93 -1.92
C THR A 184 12.59 10.94 -1.79
N VAL A 185 12.94 11.35 -0.57
CA VAL A 185 14.01 12.33 -0.33
C VAL A 185 15.36 11.79 -0.81
N GLU A 186 15.73 10.57 -0.40
CA GLU A 186 17.04 10.01 -0.76
C GLU A 186 17.16 9.69 -2.25
N VAL A 187 16.11 9.16 -2.88
CA VAL A 187 16.09 8.94 -4.34
C VAL A 187 16.18 10.26 -5.09
N THR A 188 15.50 11.32 -4.63
CA THR A 188 15.59 12.65 -5.25
C THR A 188 17.01 13.21 -5.18
N LYS A 189 17.64 13.16 -4.00
CA LYS A 189 19.03 13.58 -3.82
C LYS A 189 19.98 12.79 -4.72
N ALA A 190 19.79 11.47 -4.79
CA ALA A 190 20.61 10.58 -5.63
C ALA A 190 20.46 10.92 -7.12
N CYS A 191 19.23 11.13 -7.61
CA CYS A 191 18.98 11.55 -8.99
C CYS A 191 19.70 12.87 -9.32
N MET A 192 19.62 13.87 -8.44
CA MET A 192 20.30 15.16 -8.62
C MET A 192 21.83 14.99 -8.63
N ALA A 193 22.39 14.18 -7.73
CA ALA A 193 23.83 13.94 -7.65
C ALA A 193 24.37 13.25 -8.91
N VAL A 194 23.67 12.21 -9.39
CA VAL A 194 24.04 11.49 -10.62
C VAL A 194 23.86 12.37 -11.85
N GLN A 195 22.83 13.21 -11.90
CA GLN A 195 22.63 14.15 -13.01
C GLN A 195 23.72 15.21 -13.07
N ALA A 196 24.20 15.71 -11.92
CA ALA A 196 25.28 16.67 -11.86
C ALA A 196 26.64 16.08 -12.28
N ASN A 197 26.93 14.84 -11.86
CA ASN A 197 28.19 14.15 -12.16
C ASN A 197 27.95 12.72 -12.64
N PRO A 198 27.53 12.52 -13.88
CA PRO A 198 27.17 11.19 -14.36
C PRO A 198 28.44 10.38 -14.71
N HIS A 199 28.56 9.17 -14.17
CA HIS A 199 29.74 8.31 -14.38
C HIS A 199 29.74 7.53 -15.71
N HIS A 200 28.65 7.57 -16.47
CA HIS A 200 28.63 7.00 -17.81
C HIS A 200 29.35 7.92 -18.81
N LYS A 201 29.89 7.34 -19.89
CA LYS A 201 30.30 8.13 -21.03
C LYS A 201 29.03 8.72 -21.63
N LYS A 202 28.99 10.04 -21.88
CA LYS A 202 27.88 10.66 -22.62
C LYS A 202 27.77 9.91 -23.95
N ASP A 203 26.72 9.10 -24.10
CA ASP A 203 26.45 8.42 -25.35
C ASP A 203 26.38 9.51 -26.43
N LYS A 204 27.20 9.32 -27.46
CA LYS A 204 27.53 10.30 -28.49
C LYS A 204 26.36 10.51 -29.45
#